data_AF-A0A949L8I6-F1
#
_entry.id   AF-A0A949L8I6-F1
#
_cell.length_a   1.000
_cell.length_b   1.000
_cell.length_c   1.000
_cell.angle_alpha   90.00
_cell.angle_beta   90.00
_cell.angle_gamma   90.00
#
_symmetry.space_group_name_H-M   'P 1'
#
loop_
_entity.id
_entity.type
_entity.pdbx_description
1 polymer ?
#
loop_
_entity_poly.entity_id
_entity_poly.type
_entity_poly.pdbx_seq_one_letter_code
_entity_poly.pdbx_strand_id
1 'polypeptide(L)' 'MSYREAKEDNIRISKAGRMTYYFPHCRFCGDEVRSLNYLRDRHYVCKECKPHKEILLKTGIFD' A
#
# COMPACT_ATOMS: atom_id res chain seq x y z
N MET A 1 -0.56 10.25 11.43
CA MET A 1 -1.53 11.07 10.66
C MET A 1 -1.24 10.85 9.19
N SER A 2 -2.14 10.14 8.49
CA SER A 2 -1.93 9.55 7.15
C SER A 2 -1.24 10.47 6.12
N TYR A 3 -1.52 11.77 6.12
CA TYR A 3 -1.01 12.69 5.10
C TYR A 3 0.46 13.08 5.26
N ARG A 4 0.91 13.32 6.50
CA ARG A 4 2.31 13.71 6.76
C ARG A 4 3.25 12.54 6.50
N GLU A 5 2.90 11.37 7.03
CA GLU A 5 3.63 10.12 6.82
C GLU A 5 3.70 9.78 5.32
N ALA A 6 2.59 9.89 4.59
CA ALA A 6 2.58 9.63 3.16
C ALA A 6 3.51 10.57 2.37
N LYS A 7 3.66 11.84 2.79
CA LYS A 7 4.60 12.77 2.17
C LYS A 7 6.06 12.41 2.47
N GLU A 8 6.37 12.11 3.72
CA GLU A 8 7.72 11.69 4.15
C GLU A 8 8.16 10.43 3.39
N ASP A 9 7.23 9.51 3.18
CA ASP A 9 7.49 8.21 2.56
C ASP A 9 7.34 8.22 1.03
N ASN A 10 7.18 9.41 0.42
CA ASN A 10 6.99 9.61 -1.03
C ASN A 10 5.83 8.77 -1.63
N ILE A 11 4.78 8.55 -0.85
CA ILE A 11 3.56 7.88 -1.32
C ILE A 11 2.77 8.83 -2.19
N ARG A 12 2.31 8.34 -3.34
CA ARG A 12 1.40 9.11 -4.18
C ARG A 12 0.09 9.39 -3.43
N ILE A 13 -0.35 10.65 -3.50
CA ILE A 13 -1.59 11.14 -2.89
C ILE A 13 -2.45 11.75 -3.99
N SER A 14 -3.72 11.36 -4.07
CA SER A 14 -4.71 12.00 -4.94
C SER A 14 -5.86 12.55 -4.12
N LYS A 15 -6.34 13.74 -4.49
CA LYS A 15 -7.54 14.34 -3.89
C LYS A 15 -8.68 14.26 -4.90
N ALA A 16 -9.81 13.72 -4.48
CA ALA A 16 -11.05 13.77 -5.27
C ALA A 16 -12.16 14.36 -4.39
N GLY A 17 -12.50 15.63 -4.65
CA GLY A 17 -13.44 16.39 -3.82
C GLY A 17 -12.95 16.50 -2.37
N ARG A 18 -13.77 16.02 -1.42
CA ARG A 18 -13.44 15.99 0.02
C ARG A 18 -12.62 14.78 0.44
N MET A 19 -12.38 13.82 -0.45
CA MET A 19 -11.68 12.57 -0.16
C MET A 19 -10.21 12.67 -0.54
N THR A 20 -9.35 12.13 0.32
CA THR A 20 -7.92 11.93 0.04
C THR A 20 -7.66 10.44 -0.11
N TYR A 21 -7.04 10.08 -1.23
CA TYR A 21 -6.62 8.72 -1.54
C TYR A 21 -5.11 8.65 -1.50
N TYR A 22 -4.62 7.57 -0.92
CA TYR A 22 -3.21 7.21 -0.84
C TYR A 22 -2.98 6.00 -1.74
N PHE A 23 -1.79 5.94 -2.31
CA PHE A 23 -1.39 4.88 -3.22
C PHE A 23 -0.10 4.23 -2.75
N PRO A 24 -0.06 3.62 -1.53
CA PRO A 24 1.11 2.86 -1.08
C PRO A 24 1.39 1.68 -2.01
N HIS A 25 2.65 1.31 -2.11
CA HIS A 25 3.10 0.18 -2.93
C HIS A 25 2.75 -1.17 -2.29
N CYS A 26 2.41 -2.15 -3.12
CA CYS A 26 2.21 -3.52 -2.70
C CYS A 26 3.53 -4.11 -2.19
N ARG A 27 3.50 -4.76 -1.02
CA ARG A 27 4.67 -5.46 -0.46
C ARG A 27 5.28 -6.50 -1.41
N PHE A 28 4.49 -7.08 -2.31
CA PHE A 28 4.92 -8.19 -3.16
C PHE A 28 5.38 -7.74 -4.55
N CYS A 29 4.53 -7.01 -5.28
CA CYS A 29 4.83 -6.60 -6.66
C CYS A 29 5.27 -5.14 -6.81
N GLY A 30 5.11 -4.31 -5.79
CA GLY A 30 5.40 -2.87 -5.85
C GLY A 30 4.27 -2.01 -6.44
N ASP A 31 3.19 -2.59 -6.98
CA ASP A 31 2.10 -1.81 -7.56
C ASP A 31 1.38 -0.91 -6.56
N GLU A 32 0.90 0.23 -7.04
CA GLU A 32 0.10 1.17 -6.25
C GLU A 32 -1.24 0.56 -5.78
N VAL A 33 -1.52 0.67 -4.49
CA VAL A 33 -2.75 0.17 -3.86
C VAL A 33 -3.59 1.35 -3.36
N ARG A 34 -4.77 1.56 -3.94
CA ARG A 34 -5.67 2.63 -3.49
C ARG A 34 -6.17 2.40 -2.06
N SER A 35 -5.90 3.34 -1.16
CA SER A 35 -6.35 3.33 0.24
C SER A 35 -6.90 4.69 0.66
N LEU A 36 -7.85 4.70 1.60
CA LEU A 36 -8.36 5.93 2.24
C LEU A 36 -7.46 6.39 3.39
N ASN A 37 -6.58 5.51 3.88
CA ASN A 37 -5.66 5.79 4.98
C ASN A 37 -4.27 5.23 4.66
N TYR A 38 -3.23 5.97 5.06
CA TYR A 38 -1.85 5.53 4.98
C TYR A 38 -1.31 5.29 6.39
N LEU A 39 -0.72 4.11 6.60
CA LEU A 39 -0.07 3.68 7.83
C LEU A 39 1.28 3.07 7.42
N ARG A 40 2.39 3.63 7.90
CA ARG A 40 3.75 3.20 7.55
C ARG A 40 4.00 1.71 7.86
N ASP A 41 3.49 1.25 8.99
CA ASP A 41 3.72 -0.13 9.47
C ASP A 41 2.74 -1.16 8.89
N ARG A 42 1.90 -0.76 7.91
CA ARG A 42 0.94 -1.66 7.28
C ARG A 42 1.49 -2.21 5.96
N HIS A 43 1.44 -3.54 5.82
CA HIS A 43 1.70 -4.19 4.54
C HIS A 43 0.49 -4.11 3.61
N TYR A 44 0.59 -3.24 2.61
CA TYR A 44 -0.42 -3.12 1.56
C TYR A 44 -0.25 -4.23 0.52
N VAL A 45 -1.38 -4.77 0.06
CA VAL A 45 -1.42 -5.87 -0.91
C VAL A 45 -2.41 -5.52 -2.01
N CYS A 46 -1.95 -5.52 -3.27
CA CYS A 46 -2.81 -5.25 -4.41
C CYS A 46 -3.82 -6.40 -4.62
N LYS A 47 -4.85 -6.14 -5.42
CA LYS A 47 -5.90 -7.13 -5.71
C LYS A 47 -5.36 -8.40 -6.39
N GLU A 48 -4.25 -8.30 -7.10
CA GLU A 48 -3.65 -9.40 -7.87
C GLU A 48 -2.77 -10.30 -6.99
N CYS A 49 -1.99 -9.72 -6.07
CA CYS A 49 -1.20 -10.51 -5.12
C CYS A 49 -2.03 -11.06 -3.95
N LYS A 50 -3.20 -10.48 -3.65
CA LYS A 50 -4.07 -10.93 -2.56
C LYS A 50 -4.43 -12.42 -2.62
N PRO A 51 -4.85 -13.02 -3.75
CA PRO A 51 -5.11 -14.46 -3.85
C PRO A 51 -3.85 -15.32 -3.67
N HIS A 52 -2.66 -14.80 -3.98
CA HIS A 52 -1.40 -15.53 -3.88
C HIS A 52 -0.65 -15.29 -2.57
N LYS A 53 -1.23 -14.51 -1.64
CA LYS A 53 -0.56 -14.05 -0.42
C LYS A 53 0.08 -15.20 0.37
N GLU A 54 -0.65 -16.29 0.58
CA GLU A 54 -0.13 -17.42 1.36
C GLU A 54 1.07 -18.10 0.69
N ILE A 55 1.04 -18.23 -0.63
CA ILE A 55 2.14 -18.80 -1.41
C ILE A 55 3.34 -17.87 -1.39
N LEU A 56 3.12 -16.57 -1.61
CA LEU A 56 4.17 -15.55 -1.61
C LEU A 56 4.88 -15.48 -0.26
N LEU A 57 4.15 -15.54 0.85
CA LEU A 57 4.76 -15.57 2.19
C LEU A 57 5.57 -16.85 2.44
N LYS A 58 5.11 -18.01 1.95
CA LYS A 58 5.85 -19.28 2.07
C LYS A 58 7.18 -19.31 1.32
N THR A 59 7.41 -18.40 0.37
CA THR A 59 8.70 -18.33 -0.34
C THR A 59 9.86 -17.85 0.54
N GLY A 60 9.58 -17.23 1.70
CA GLY A 60 10.59 -16.64 2.58
C GLY A 60 11.27 -15.39 2.01
N ILE A 61 10.84 -14.92 0.82
CA ILE A 61 11.38 -13.72 0.17
C ILE A 61 10.81 -12.43 0.82
N PHE A 62 9.62 -12.52 1.43
CA PHE A 62 8.82 -11.39 1.88
C PHE A 62 8.49 -11.41 3.38
N ASP A 63 9.31 -12.08 4.21
CA ASP A 63 9.20 -12.08 5.68
C ASP A 63 9.41 -10.66 6.25
#